data_AF-A0A3G1KQQ1-F1
#
_entry.id   AF-A0A3G1KQQ1-F1
#
_cell.length_a   1.000
_cell.length_b   1.000
_cell.length_c   1.000
_cell.angle_alpha   90.00
_cell.angle_beta   90.00
_cell.angle_gamma   90.00
#
_symmetry.space_group_name_H-M   'P 1'
#
loop_
_entity.id
_entity.type
_entity.pdbx_description
1 polymer ?
#
loop_
_entity_poly.entity_id
_entity_poly.type
_entity_poly.pdbx_seq_one_letter_code
_entity_poly.pdbx_strand_id
1 'polypeptide(L)'
;MTRVRDWSNQGFTLLEIIIVLGVMSLFLLMTVPAAGRLEEMQRVKDTRNRLDEIRTAMIGHDAFDANGYRIVGGYAGDMGALPELYTSVWDMVFEAWEWVSLNEEDFENSTAFEIAFENKFGLPENEYFAAGRGQPRGLWKKVVSKKASDPDQQENSEQPVELGDRWRGPYLSDPKDELPDNVGGLRWTPGPVLDSEIRENREYEMRQTEGKLADAWGRALSFYYVNAGGNYTAQGVAGVTVYIVSEGPDRKSTQPAHDESLDHNRDNVILKISPREWTDDARVDQTEQQLEKIREALLGKDAYYDAAGRPLYGGYIQDHGAWPDLFRWKKESNAASEEESEEEPEEESNGESNWYLVDEENEEDKFTLGDDVYLGGQPRGLWTGQPGVKVIDNGDGTASEEEYTLEPWKNPLLGEDDSRCIGFGWRGPYVAPPSGTGKAETLKDAWGTPFRFLFLVSRGGMEIPDQDPGEALTVTSAGPDGAFDTGDDLPGVEIRRSDWDVRETMTLFVKLVNNTGEPLELSAGDNMAIRFHPGNGLEEIKAVSVVGEVYSNPTEAELYNQYHLTFLRGCAGYRLAEVWQQYPLDPENPENPPRGKRMAFSGVYLDGQGRLAPGEDESRPVILTINK
;
A
#
# COMPACT_ATOMS: atom_id res chain seq x y z
N MET A 1 87.48 -17.09 28.11
CA MET A 1 88.01 -18.00 27.07
C MET A 1 86.89 -18.94 26.63
N THR A 2 86.08 -18.51 25.68
CA THR A 2 85.01 -19.29 25.06
C THR A 2 85.53 -19.83 23.73
N ARG A 3 85.59 -21.16 23.66
CA ARG A 3 86.15 -21.91 22.53
C ARG A 3 85.14 -21.86 21.37
N VAL A 4 85.36 -20.98 20.41
CA VAL A 4 84.65 -21.00 19.12
C VAL A 4 85.05 -22.32 18.46
N ARG A 5 84.10 -23.26 18.37
CA ARG A 5 84.27 -24.49 17.57
C ARG A 5 84.13 -24.06 16.11
N ASP A 6 85.15 -24.29 15.31
CA ASP A 6 85.08 -24.16 13.85
C ASP A 6 84.28 -25.34 13.29
N TRP A 7 83.01 -25.10 12.92
CA TRP A 7 82.15 -26.08 12.25
C TRP A 7 82.38 -26.13 10.73
N SER A 8 83.33 -25.36 10.19
CA SER A 8 83.42 -25.07 8.74
C SER A 8 84.02 -26.19 7.87
N ASN A 9 84.38 -27.35 8.43
CA ASN A 9 85.04 -28.43 7.68
C ASN A 9 84.38 -29.81 7.79
N GLN A 10 83.17 -29.91 8.34
CA GLN A 10 82.41 -31.16 8.26
C GLN A 10 81.60 -31.15 6.96
N GLY A 11 82.18 -31.76 5.91
CA GLY A 11 81.45 -31.99 4.66
C GLY A 11 80.24 -32.89 4.90
N PHE A 12 79.12 -32.57 4.24
CA PHE A 12 77.91 -33.40 4.28
C PHE A 12 78.23 -34.82 3.84
N THR A 13 77.76 -35.80 4.61
CA THR A 13 77.90 -37.19 4.17
C THR A 13 76.94 -37.46 3.01
N LEU A 14 77.30 -38.37 2.10
CA LEU A 14 76.42 -38.78 0.98
C LEU A 14 75.02 -39.20 1.48
N LEU A 15 74.97 -39.89 2.62
CA LEU A 15 73.73 -40.31 3.27
C LEU A 15 72.86 -39.12 3.66
N GLU A 16 73.47 -38.07 4.19
CA GLU A 16 72.80 -36.85 4.64
C GLU A 16 72.19 -36.08 3.47
N ILE A 17 72.89 -36.02 2.33
CA ILE A 17 72.35 -35.44 1.09
C ILE A 17 71.14 -36.27 0.60
N ILE A 18 71.22 -37.59 0.62
CA ILE A 18 70.10 -38.46 0.22
C ILE A 18 68.88 -38.25 1.14
N ILE A 19 69.10 -38.11 2.45
CA ILE A 19 68.03 -37.84 3.42
C ILE A 19 67.41 -36.47 3.17
N VAL A 20 68.21 -35.42 2.97
CA VAL A 20 67.70 -34.06 2.68
C VAL A 20 66.90 -34.03 1.39
N LEU A 21 67.39 -34.67 0.33
CA LEU A 21 66.66 -34.77 -0.93
C LEU A 21 65.35 -35.55 -0.74
N GLY A 22 65.35 -36.65 0.01
CA GLY A 22 64.14 -37.41 0.30
C GLY A 22 63.10 -36.59 1.07
N VAL A 23 63.52 -35.81 2.07
CA VAL A 23 62.64 -34.94 2.84
C VAL A 23 62.12 -33.78 1.97
N MET A 24 62.96 -33.15 1.14
CA MET A 24 62.52 -32.09 0.22
C MET A 24 61.54 -32.61 -0.83
N SER A 25 61.76 -33.80 -1.39
CA SER A 25 60.81 -34.44 -2.30
C SER A 25 59.47 -34.72 -1.62
N LEU A 26 59.47 -35.16 -0.36
CA LEU A 26 58.26 -35.36 0.42
C LEU A 26 57.51 -34.04 0.66
N PHE A 27 58.23 -32.96 1.02
CA PHE A 27 57.63 -31.63 1.18
C PHE A 27 57.02 -31.12 -0.12
N LEU A 28 57.73 -31.20 -1.25
CA LEU A 28 57.21 -30.79 -2.54
C LEU A 28 55.92 -31.54 -2.92
N LEU A 29 55.85 -32.84 -2.64
CA LEU A 29 54.65 -33.65 -2.86
C LEU A 29 53.45 -33.20 -2.00
N MET A 30 53.69 -32.66 -0.80
CA MET A 30 52.64 -32.13 0.07
C MET A 30 52.25 -30.68 -0.27
N THR A 31 53.19 -29.85 -0.73
CA THR A 31 52.93 -28.43 -1.02
C THR A 31 52.09 -28.23 -2.27
N VAL A 32 52.28 -29.04 -3.32
CA VAL A 32 51.57 -28.86 -4.60
C VAL A 32 50.03 -28.97 -4.47
N PRO A 33 49.47 -30.01 -3.82
CA PRO A 33 48.01 -30.09 -3.62
C PRO A 33 47.44 -28.97 -2.73
N ALA A 34 48.23 -28.50 -1.76
CA ALA A 34 47.81 -27.41 -0.86
C ALA A 34 47.71 -26.06 -1.59
N ALA A 35 48.66 -25.78 -2.50
CA ALA A 35 48.63 -24.57 -3.32
C ALA A 35 47.38 -24.51 -4.21
N GLY A 36 47.02 -25.62 -4.87
CA GLY A 36 45.81 -25.69 -5.70
C GLY A 36 44.53 -25.41 -4.93
N ARG A 37 44.39 -25.96 -3.71
CA ARG A 37 43.21 -25.70 -2.85
C ARG A 37 43.11 -24.25 -2.39
N LEU A 38 44.24 -23.60 -2.09
CA LEU A 38 44.23 -22.19 -1.68
C LEU A 38 43.79 -21.28 -2.82
N GLU A 39 44.26 -21.54 -4.05
CA GLU A 39 43.82 -20.82 -5.24
C GLU A 39 42.32 -21.03 -5.50
N GLU A 40 41.83 -22.27 -5.38
CA GLU A 40 40.41 -22.60 -5.53
C GLU A 40 39.54 -21.90 -4.49
N MET A 41 39.94 -21.91 -3.21
CA MET A 41 39.24 -21.17 -2.15
C MET A 41 39.22 -19.67 -2.40
N GLN A 42 40.31 -19.11 -2.94
CA GLN A 42 40.39 -17.70 -3.29
C GLN A 42 39.42 -17.38 -4.44
N ARG A 43 39.37 -18.20 -5.50
CA ARG A 43 38.43 -18.03 -6.60
C ARG A 43 36.97 -18.15 -6.15
N VAL A 44 36.64 -19.12 -5.30
CA VAL A 44 35.29 -19.22 -4.72
C VAL A 44 34.93 -17.95 -3.96
N LYS A 45 35.86 -17.39 -3.18
CA LYS A 45 35.63 -16.13 -2.45
C LYS A 45 35.44 -14.95 -3.40
N ASP A 46 36.28 -14.84 -4.42
CA ASP A 46 36.20 -13.76 -5.41
C ASP A 46 34.91 -13.84 -6.23
N THR A 47 34.48 -15.04 -6.61
CA THR A 47 33.18 -15.28 -7.24
C THR A 47 32.03 -14.86 -6.33
N ARG A 48 32.07 -15.17 -5.03
CA ARG A 48 31.03 -14.71 -4.09
C ARG A 48 30.99 -13.19 -3.96
N ASN A 49 32.14 -12.53 -3.92
CA ASN A 49 32.20 -11.07 -3.89
C ASN A 49 31.58 -10.47 -5.16
N ARG A 50 31.89 -11.03 -6.35
CA ARG A 50 31.26 -10.59 -7.61
C ARG A 50 29.76 -10.81 -7.62
N LEU A 51 29.28 -11.95 -7.12
CA LEU A 51 27.85 -12.20 -6.99
C LEU A 51 27.19 -11.17 -6.05
N ASP A 52 27.84 -10.79 -4.95
CA ASP A 52 27.35 -9.76 -4.04
C ASP A 52 27.34 -8.35 -4.68
N GLU A 53 28.35 -8.03 -5.49
CA GLU A 53 28.38 -6.81 -6.32
C GLU A 53 27.23 -6.80 -7.33
N ILE A 54 26.98 -7.93 -8.00
CA ILE A 54 25.85 -8.08 -8.93
C ILE A 54 24.51 -7.96 -8.18
N ARG A 55 24.37 -8.58 -7.01
CA ARG A 55 23.19 -8.43 -6.16
C ARG A 55 22.95 -6.96 -5.82
N THR A 56 24.00 -6.27 -5.37
CA THR A 56 23.95 -4.85 -5.01
C THR A 56 23.57 -3.99 -6.21
N ALA A 57 24.10 -4.28 -7.39
CA ALA A 57 23.73 -3.58 -8.62
C ALA A 57 22.27 -3.84 -9.03
N MET A 58 21.76 -5.04 -8.79
CA MET A 58 20.38 -5.41 -9.13
C MET A 58 19.35 -4.81 -8.17
N ILE A 59 19.56 -4.90 -6.86
CA ILE A 59 18.51 -4.59 -5.85
C ILE A 59 18.98 -3.62 -4.76
N GLY A 60 20.16 -3.02 -4.92
CA GLY A 60 20.76 -2.10 -3.96
C GLY A 60 21.49 -2.81 -2.81
N HIS A 61 22.09 -2.01 -1.94
CA HIS A 61 22.70 -2.52 -0.70
C HIS A 61 21.65 -3.14 0.22
N ASP A 62 22.08 -4.01 1.13
CA ASP A 62 21.27 -4.50 2.25
C ASP A 62 21.02 -3.38 3.28
N ALA A 63 20.30 -2.35 2.85
CA ALA A 63 19.82 -1.25 3.66
C ALA A 63 18.37 -1.52 4.05
N PHE A 64 18.03 -1.19 5.29
CA PHE A 64 16.67 -1.28 5.79
C PHE A 64 16.21 0.10 6.23
N ASP A 65 14.94 0.42 6.00
CA ASP A 65 14.33 1.64 6.51
C ASP A 65 14.09 1.54 8.03
N ALA A 66 13.60 2.62 8.64
CA ALA A 66 13.35 2.68 10.08
C ALA A 66 12.33 1.64 10.58
N ASN A 67 11.52 1.10 9.66
CA ASN A 67 10.51 0.08 9.96
C ASN A 67 11.05 -1.35 9.76
N GLY A 68 12.31 -1.50 9.34
CA GLY A 68 12.96 -2.79 9.13
C GLY A 68 12.67 -3.42 7.76
N TYR A 69 12.12 -2.67 6.81
CA TYR A 69 11.94 -3.16 5.44
C TYR A 69 13.16 -2.86 4.60
N ARG A 70 13.47 -3.76 3.67
CA ARG A 70 14.58 -3.55 2.76
C ARG A 70 14.28 -2.37 1.84
N ILE A 71 15.24 -1.47 1.71
CA ILE A 71 15.19 -0.41 0.70
C ILE A 71 15.66 -1.04 -0.60
N VAL A 72 14.73 -1.32 -1.51
CA VAL A 72 15.08 -1.80 -2.86
C VAL A 72 15.73 -0.64 -3.61
N GLY A 73 17.00 -0.80 -3.96
CA GLY A 73 17.77 0.15 -4.76
C GLY A 73 18.31 -0.48 -6.04
N GLY A 74 19.40 0.08 -6.57
CA GLY A 74 20.03 -0.43 -7.79
C GLY A 74 19.07 -0.38 -8.99
N TYR A 75 19.25 -1.33 -9.91
CA TYR A 75 18.42 -1.40 -11.11
C TYR A 75 16.93 -1.58 -10.78
N ALA A 76 16.58 -2.47 -9.86
CA ALA A 76 15.20 -2.77 -9.50
C ALA A 76 14.49 -1.56 -8.88
N GLY A 77 15.19 -0.80 -8.00
CA GLY A 77 14.64 0.43 -7.42
C GLY A 77 14.39 1.52 -8.47
N ASP A 78 15.30 1.67 -9.44
CA ASP A 78 15.16 2.69 -10.48
C ASP A 78 14.10 2.32 -11.52
N MET A 79 14.14 1.08 -11.99
CA MET A 79 13.33 0.59 -13.10
C MET A 79 11.99 -0.02 -12.67
N GLY A 80 11.80 -0.32 -11.39
CA GLY A 80 10.61 -1.01 -10.87
C GLY A 80 10.53 -2.49 -11.26
N ALA A 81 11.57 -3.04 -11.90
CA ALA A 81 11.62 -4.41 -12.38
C ALA A 81 13.07 -4.90 -12.42
N LEU A 82 13.27 -6.23 -12.45
CA LEU A 82 14.58 -6.80 -12.69
C LEU A 82 15.05 -6.55 -14.13
N PRO A 83 16.37 -6.50 -14.38
CA PRO A 83 16.89 -6.29 -15.73
C PRO A 83 16.46 -7.39 -16.68
N GLU A 84 16.07 -7.05 -17.91
CA GLU A 84 15.83 -8.07 -18.93
C GLU A 84 17.12 -8.86 -19.20
N LEU A 85 16.95 -10.15 -19.49
CA LEU A 85 18.05 -11.01 -19.89
C LEU A 85 18.22 -11.02 -21.40
N TYR A 86 19.46 -10.83 -21.84
CA TYR A 86 19.83 -10.86 -23.25
C TYR A 86 20.66 -12.10 -23.53
N THR A 87 20.36 -12.80 -24.61
CA THR A 87 21.21 -13.90 -25.08
C THR A 87 22.30 -13.37 -26.00
N SER A 88 23.50 -13.94 -25.89
CA SER A 88 24.61 -13.61 -26.77
C SER A 88 24.69 -14.60 -27.93
N VAL A 89 24.77 -14.10 -29.16
CA VAL A 89 25.04 -14.89 -30.37
C VAL A 89 26.41 -14.48 -30.89
N TRP A 90 27.29 -15.44 -31.16
CA TRP A 90 28.61 -15.13 -31.70
C TRP A 90 28.49 -14.72 -33.17
N ASP A 91 28.87 -13.48 -33.48
CA ASP A 91 29.04 -13.02 -34.85
C ASP A 91 30.48 -13.29 -35.29
N MET A 92 30.63 -14.21 -36.25
CA MET A 92 31.94 -14.57 -36.81
C MET A 92 32.57 -13.47 -37.66
N VAL A 93 31.78 -12.57 -38.23
CA VAL A 93 32.28 -11.50 -39.12
C VAL A 93 32.96 -10.42 -38.29
N PHE A 94 32.35 -10.05 -37.16
CA PHE A 94 32.89 -9.03 -36.27
C PHE A 94 33.70 -9.59 -35.10
N GLU A 95 33.77 -10.92 -34.97
CA GLU A 95 34.39 -11.61 -33.83
C GLU A 95 33.91 -11.03 -32.49
N ALA A 96 32.60 -10.82 -32.39
CA ALA A 96 31.95 -10.15 -31.28
C ALA A 96 30.61 -10.80 -30.93
N TRP A 97 30.17 -10.61 -29.69
CA TRP A 97 28.83 -11.00 -29.27
C TRP A 97 27.79 -10.01 -29.79
N GLU A 98 26.87 -10.51 -30.61
CA GLU A 98 25.59 -9.86 -30.88
C GLU A 98 24.60 -10.23 -29.76
N TRP A 99 23.73 -9.28 -29.40
CA TRP A 99 22.85 -9.42 -28.25
C TRP A 99 21.41 -9.30 -28.67
N VAL A 100 20.63 -10.33 -28.35
CA VAL A 100 19.23 -10.44 -28.74
C VAL A 100 18.37 -10.41 -27.48
N SER A 101 17.35 -9.54 -27.47
CA SER A 101 16.31 -9.53 -26.43
C SER A 101 15.53 -10.83 -26.49
N LEU A 102 15.04 -11.26 -25.33
CA LEU A 102 14.30 -12.51 -25.19
C LEU A 102 12.78 -12.29 -25.04
N ASN A 103 12.25 -11.16 -25.52
CA ASN A 103 10.82 -10.85 -25.41
C ASN A 103 9.99 -11.70 -26.38
N GLU A 104 8.90 -12.29 -25.87
CA GLU A 104 8.03 -13.27 -26.55
C GLU A 104 7.43 -12.71 -27.86
N GLU A 105 7.11 -11.42 -27.91
CA GLU A 105 6.60 -10.77 -29.14
C GLU A 105 7.66 -10.62 -30.25
N ASP A 106 8.92 -10.41 -29.87
CA ASP A 106 10.04 -10.38 -30.82
C ASP A 106 10.41 -11.79 -31.28
N PHE A 107 10.14 -12.77 -30.42
CA PHE A 107 10.43 -14.18 -30.61
C PHE A 107 9.52 -14.79 -31.68
N GLU A 108 8.20 -14.57 -31.61
CA GLU A 108 7.24 -15.11 -32.59
C GLU A 108 7.40 -14.52 -34.00
N ASN A 109 7.96 -13.32 -34.12
CA ASN A 109 8.08 -12.60 -35.41
C ASN A 109 9.47 -12.70 -36.05
N SER A 110 10.45 -13.32 -35.37
CA SER A 110 11.82 -13.43 -35.87
C SER A 110 11.98 -14.64 -36.80
N THR A 111 11.85 -14.41 -38.12
CA THR A 111 12.22 -15.41 -39.14
C THR A 111 13.71 -15.77 -39.07
N ALA A 112 14.54 -14.87 -38.55
CA ALA A 112 15.94 -15.12 -38.25
C ALA A 112 16.11 -16.16 -37.13
N PHE A 113 15.18 -16.24 -36.17
CA PHE A 113 15.19 -17.24 -35.11
C PHE A 113 14.77 -18.61 -35.62
N GLU A 114 13.68 -18.73 -36.37
CA GLU A 114 13.21 -20.02 -36.93
C GLU A 114 14.33 -20.68 -37.77
N ILE A 115 15.07 -19.89 -38.56
CA ILE A 115 16.20 -20.37 -39.36
C ILE A 115 17.47 -20.62 -38.51
N ALA A 116 17.78 -19.77 -37.53
CA ALA A 116 18.99 -19.89 -36.72
C ALA A 116 18.86 -20.85 -35.54
N PHE A 117 17.66 -21.36 -35.22
CA PHE A 117 17.44 -22.18 -34.03
C PHE A 117 17.07 -23.62 -34.38
N GLU A 118 16.09 -23.83 -35.27
CA GLU A 118 15.75 -25.18 -35.75
C GLU A 118 16.92 -25.84 -36.50
N ASN A 119 17.76 -25.06 -37.20
CA ASN A 119 18.89 -25.61 -37.95
C ASN A 119 20.23 -25.62 -37.18
N LYS A 120 20.39 -24.88 -36.08
CA LYS A 120 21.72 -24.63 -35.50
C LYS A 120 22.01 -25.38 -34.21
N PHE A 121 21.00 -25.82 -33.44
CA PHE A 121 21.23 -26.55 -32.20
C PHE A 121 20.35 -27.80 -32.00
N GLY A 122 19.27 -27.97 -32.77
CA GLY A 122 18.44 -29.19 -32.73
C GLY A 122 17.77 -29.47 -31.38
N LEU A 123 17.75 -28.49 -30.47
CA LEU A 123 17.06 -28.57 -29.18
C LEU A 123 15.72 -27.85 -29.26
N PRO A 124 14.66 -28.37 -28.62
CA PRO A 124 13.39 -27.67 -28.52
C PRO A 124 13.55 -26.36 -27.73
N GLU A 125 12.79 -25.35 -28.13
CA GLU A 125 12.80 -23.97 -27.66
C GLU A 125 12.87 -23.80 -26.12
N ASN A 126 12.09 -24.60 -25.39
CA ASN A 126 12.01 -24.58 -23.94
C ASN A 126 13.28 -25.07 -23.22
N GLU A 127 14.15 -25.84 -23.86
CA GLU A 127 15.42 -26.32 -23.29
C GLU A 127 16.53 -25.26 -23.31
N TYR A 128 16.40 -24.22 -24.13
CA TYR A 128 17.43 -23.18 -24.25
C TYR A 128 17.23 -22.01 -23.28
N PHE A 129 15.99 -21.58 -23.03
CA PHE A 129 15.68 -20.66 -21.91
C PHE A 129 16.09 -21.29 -20.58
N ALA A 130 15.90 -22.59 -20.54
CA ALA A 130 16.38 -23.47 -19.50
C ALA A 130 17.93 -23.57 -19.44
N ALA A 131 18.71 -23.03 -20.37
CA ALA A 131 20.16 -23.15 -20.33
C ALA A 131 20.84 -22.03 -19.50
N GLY A 132 20.09 -21.05 -18.97
CA GLY A 132 20.67 -19.99 -18.13
C GLY A 132 21.67 -19.07 -18.85
N ARG A 133 21.52 -18.87 -20.16
CA ARG A 133 22.48 -18.13 -20.99
C ARG A 133 22.22 -16.62 -21.07
N GLY A 134 21.25 -16.11 -20.32
CA GLY A 134 20.94 -14.69 -20.28
C GLY A 134 22.06 -13.87 -19.64
N GLN A 135 22.19 -12.60 -20.01
CA GLN A 135 22.99 -11.60 -19.32
C GLN A 135 22.15 -10.35 -19.04
N PRO A 136 22.19 -9.80 -17.81
CA PRO A 136 21.42 -8.63 -17.42
C PRO A 136 22.11 -7.33 -17.86
N ARG A 137 22.22 -7.13 -19.18
CA ARG A 137 23.02 -6.03 -19.75
C ARG A 137 22.59 -4.62 -19.32
N GLY A 138 21.32 -4.46 -18.94
CA GLY A 138 20.80 -3.22 -18.37
C GLY A 138 21.55 -2.77 -17.11
N LEU A 139 22.32 -3.65 -16.46
CA LEU A 139 23.19 -3.28 -15.34
C LEU A 139 24.37 -2.40 -15.74
N TRP A 140 24.82 -2.41 -17.00
CA TRP A 140 25.99 -1.61 -17.44
C TRP A 140 25.81 -0.88 -18.79
N LYS A 141 24.71 -1.10 -19.53
CA LYS A 141 24.40 -0.36 -20.76
C LYS A 141 22.97 0.19 -20.73
N LYS A 142 22.82 1.49 -21.04
CA LYS A 142 21.51 2.13 -21.22
C LYS A 142 20.80 1.64 -22.49
N VAL A 143 21.58 1.37 -23.53
CA VAL A 143 21.14 0.88 -24.84
C VAL A 143 21.55 -0.58 -24.96
N VAL A 144 20.57 -1.48 -25.03
CA VAL A 144 20.82 -2.90 -24.73
C VAL A 144 20.83 -3.82 -25.95
N SER A 145 20.15 -3.47 -27.03
CA SER A 145 20.13 -4.25 -28.25
C SER A 145 19.93 -3.39 -29.50
N LYS A 146 20.35 -3.93 -30.64
CA LYS A 146 19.76 -3.65 -31.94
C LYS A 146 18.87 -4.84 -32.26
N LYS A 147 17.62 -4.63 -32.67
CA LYS A 147 16.86 -5.74 -33.28
C LYS A 147 17.63 -6.22 -34.51
N ALA A 148 17.65 -7.54 -34.72
CA ALA A 148 18.22 -8.13 -35.91
C ALA A 148 17.42 -7.62 -37.11
N SER A 149 17.96 -6.65 -37.84
CA SER A 149 17.33 -6.15 -39.05
C SER A 149 17.35 -7.24 -40.12
N ASP A 150 16.19 -7.53 -40.71
CA ASP A 150 16.11 -8.33 -41.93
C ASP A 150 17.11 -7.75 -42.96
N PRO A 151 18.07 -8.55 -43.48
CA PRO A 151 19.09 -8.06 -44.40
C PRO A 151 18.49 -7.42 -45.66
N ASP A 152 17.25 -7.75 -46.02
CA ASP A 152 16.54 -7.16 -47.17
C ASP A 152 15.82 -5.84 -46.83
N GLN A 153 15.75 -5.41 -45.56
CA GLN A 153 15.11 -4.16 -45.11
C GLN A 153 16.10 -3.15 -44.53
N GLN A 154 17.22 -2.92 -45.23
CA GLN A 154 18.31 -2.03 -44.82
C GLN A 154 17.91 -0.56 -44.51
N GLU A 155 16.71 -0.10 -44.89
CA GLU A 155 16.25 1.28 -44.66
C GLU A 155 15.41 1.50 -43.40
N ASN A 156 14.96 0.43 -42.72
CA ASN A 156 14.26 0.51 -41.44
C ASN A 156 15.13 -0.06 -40.32
N SER A 157 16.30 0.53 -40.08
CA SER A 157 17.08 0.21 -38.89
C SER A 157 16.27 0.61 -37.66
N GLU A 158 15.62 -0.36 -37.01
CA GLU A 158 14.87 -0.12 -35.79
C GLU A 158 15.76 0.51 -34.74
N GLN A 159 15.19 1.48 -34.01
CA GLN A 159 15.94 2.24 -33.03
C GLN A 159 16.39 1.33 -31.89
N PRO A 160 17.60 1.54 -31.35
CA PRO A 160 18.07 0.79 -30.20
C PRO A 160 17.06 0.89 -29.04
N VAL A 161 16.84 -0.21 -28.32
CA VAL A 161 15.99 -0.18 -27.11
C VAL A 161 16.74 0.60 -26.02
N GLU A 162 16.26 1.80 -25.72
CA GLU A 162 16.73 2.62 -24.60
C GLU A 162 15.90 2.31 -23.35
N LEU A 163 16.55 2.08 -22.21
CA LEU A 163 15.91 1.78 -20.91
C LEU A 163 15.17 2.99 -20.28
N GLY A 164 14.71 3.94 -21.08
CA GLY A 164 13.98 5.13 -20.65
C GLY A 164 14.79 6.09 -19.76
N ASP A 165 14.09 7.06 -19.18
CA ASP A 165 14.67 8.10 -18.32
C ASP A 165 14.80 7.68 -16.84
N ARG A 166 14.16 6.57 -16.46
CA ARG A 166 14.24 6.00 -15.11
C ARG A 166 15.60 5.37 -14.82
N TRP A 167 16.31 4.89 -15.84
CA TRP A 167 17.62 4.27 -15.68
C TRP A 167 18.66 5.28 -15.18
N ARG A 168 19.22 5.07 -13.97
CA ARG A 168 20.27 5.93 -13.39
C ARG A 168 21.68 5.33 -13.44
N GLY A 169 21.83 4.19 -14.12
CA GLY A 169 23.10 3.48 -14.23
C GLY A 169 24.23 4.25 -14.95
N PRO A 170 25.37 3.60 -15.21
CA PRO A 170 25.59 2.16 -15.06
C PRO A 170 25.74 1.73 -13.60
N TYR A 171 25.15 0.59 -13.25
CA TYR A 171 25.23 0.00 -11.90
C TYR A 171 26.46 -0.89 -11.74
N LEU A 172 26.99 -1.42 -12.85
CA LEU A 172 28.26 -2.14 -12.94
C LEU A 172 29.11 -1.55 -14.06
N SER A 173 30.43 -1.69 -13.97
CA SER A 173 31.32 -1.42 -15.11
C SER A 173 31.10 -2.43 -16.23
N ASP A 174 31.28 -2.00 -17.49
CA ASP A 174 31.19 -2.91 -18.65
C ASP A 174 32.15 -4.11 -18.44
N PRO A 175 31.64 -5.36 -18.42
CA PRO A 175 32.45 -6.52 -18.13
C PRO A 175 33.55 -6.72 -19.17
N LYS A 176 34.76 -6.97 -18.69
CA LYS A 176 35.94 -7.25 -19.52
C LYS A 176 36.41 -8.67 -19.31
N ASP A 177 36.94 -9.28 -20.36
CA ASP A 177 37.58 -10.58 -20.23
C ASP A 177 38.90 -10.45 -19.46
N GLU A 178 38.96 -11.09 -18.29
CA GLU A 178 40.17 -11.10 -17.46
C GLU A 178 41.19 -12.13 -17.93
N LEU A 179 40.77 -13.11 -18.73
CA LEU A 179 41.58 -14.23 -19.20
C LEU A 179 41.46 -14.41 -20.72
N PRO A 180 41.73 -13.38 -21.55
CA PRO A 180 41.46 -13.42 -23.00
C PRO A 180 42.22 -14.52 -23.76
N ASP A 181 43.31 -15.04 -23.20
CA ASP A 181 44.10 -16.13 -23.81
C ASP A 181 43.50 -17.53 -23.55
N ASN A 182 42.49 -17.66 -22.67
CA ASN A 182 41.94 -18.95 -22.25
C ASN A 182 41.08 -19.65 -23.34
N VAL A 183 40.75 -18.93 -24.42
CA VAL A 183 40.01 -19.43 -25.60
C VAL A 183 40.92 -19.97 -26.69
N GLY A 184 42.24 -19.79 -26.61
CA GLY A 184 43.21 -20.01 -27.71
C GLY A 184 43.32 -21.42 -28.31
N GLY A 185 42.51 -22.38 -27.88
CA GLY A 185 42.43 -23.73 -28.46
C GLY A 185 41.00 -24.19 -28.78
N LEU A 186 40.01 -23.31 -28.62
CA LEU A 186 38.61 -23.60 -28.87
C LEU A 186 38.20 -22.95 -30.18
N ARG A 187 37.45 -23.67 -31.01
CA ARG A 187 36.89 -23.15 -32.26
C ARG A 187 35.38 -23.10 -32.18
N TRP A 188 34.84 -21.90 -32.40
CA TRP A 188 33.41 -21.76 -32.67
C TRP A 188 33.05 -22.39 -34.02
N THR A 189 32.11 -23.33 -34.00
CA THR A 189 31.59 -24.03 -35.18
C THR A 189 30.14 -23.60 -35.41
N PRO A 190 29.81 -22.89 -36.50
CA PRO A 190 28.44 -22.49 -36.80
C PRO A 190 27.56 -23.70 -37.12
N GLY A 191 26.40 -23.81 -36.46
CA GLY A 191 25.51 -24.95 -36.66
C GLY A 191 26.16 -26.27 -36.29
N PRO A 192 26.68 -26.41 -35.05
CA PRO A 192 27.32 -27.64 -34.62
C PRO A 192 26.32 -28.80 -34.71
N VAL A 193 26.71 -29.88 -35.38
CA VAL A 193 25.85 -31.09 -35.51
C VAL A 193 26.37 -32.20 -34.61
N LEU A 194 27.67 -32.21 -34.31
CA LEU A 194 28.28 -33.21 -33.45
C LEU A 194 28.27 -32.76 -31.98
N ASP A 195 28.00 -33.67 -31.05
CA ASP A 195 28.08 -33.41 -29.60
C ASP A 195 29.43 -32.85 -29.14
N SER A 196 30.52 -33.18 -29.84
CA SER A 196 31.83 -32.58 -29.57
C SER A 196 31.88 -31.11 -29.94
N GLU A 197 31.30 -30.71 -31.06
CA GLU A 197 31.24 -29.32 -31.51
C GLU A 197 30.29 -28.51 -30.63
N ILE A 198 29.15 -29.09 -30.23
CA ILE A 198 28.21 -28.45 -29.29
C ILE A 198 28.91 -28.17 -27.95
N ARG A 199 29.67 -29.15 -27.42
CA ARG A 199 30.44 -28.97 -26.18
C ARG A 199 31.58 -27.96 -26.35
N GLU A 200 32.28 -27.97 -27.48
CA GLU A 200 33.34 -27.00 -27.76
C GLU A 200 32.79 -25.58 -27.88
N ASN A 201 31.68 -25.39 -28.58
CA ASN A 201 30.97 -24.11 -28.68
C ASN A 201 30.51 -23.61 -27.31
N ARG A 202 29.94 -24.49 -26.47
CA ARG A 202 29.57 -24.15 -25.10
C ARG A 202 30.80 -23.69 -24.31
N GLU A 203 31.91 -24.42 -24.39
CA GLU A 203 33.13 -24.03 -23.69
C GLU A 203 33.72 -22.72 -24.21
N TYR A 204 33.63 -22.48 -25.53
CA TYR A 204 34.01 -21.21 -26.15
C TYR A 204 33.14 -20.05 -25.62
N GLU A 205 31.82 -20.25 -25.61
CA GLU A 205 30.86 -19.25 -25.13
C GLU A 205 31.03 -18.90 -23.65
N MET A 206 31.34 -19.90 -22.82
CA MET A 206 31.58 -19.70 -21.40
C MET A 206 32.91 -18.99 -21.15
N ARG A 207 33.95 -19.23 -21.97
CA ARG A 207 35.28 -18.64 -21.75
C ARG A 207 35.48 -17.27 -22.38
N GLN A 208 34.79 -17.00 -23.49
CA GLN A 208 34.85 -15.70 -24.14
C GLN A 208 33.93 -14.72 -23.41
N THR A 209 34.48 -14.10 -22.37
CA THR A 209 33.71 -13.33 -21.37
C THR A 209 33.67 -11.84 -21.64
N GLU A 210 34.27 -11.37 -22.75
CA GLU A 210 34.20 -9.96 -23.14
C GLU A 210 32.73 -9.51 -23.27
N GLY A 211 32.31 -8.54 -22.44
CA GLY A 211 30.93 -8.06 -22.38
C GLY A 211 29.94 -8.98 -21.64
N LYS A 212 30.40 -10.05 -20.97
CA LYS A 212 29.62 -10.96 -20.11
C LYS A 212 30.10 -10.86 -18.66
N LEU A 213 29.17 -10.93 -17.72
CA LEU A 213 29.57 -11.09 -16.31
C LEU A 213 30.20 -12.47 -16.13
N ALA A 214 31.34 -12.52 -15.46
CA ALA A 214 32.14 -13.74 -15.31
C ALA A 214 32.57 -14.00 -13.87
N ASP A 215 32.73 -15.27 -13.55
CA ASP A 215 33.27 -15.74 -12.28
C ASP A 215 34.80 -15.66 -12.24
N ALA A 216 35.39 -15.96 -11.07
CA ALA A 216 36.84 -15.91 -10.88
C ALA A 216 37.62 -17.01 -11.61
N TRP A 217 36.94 -17.94 -12.31
CA TRP A 217 37.57 -18.91 -13.21
C TRP A 217 37.61 -18.40 -14.66
N GLY A 218 37.13 -17.19 -14.92
CA GLY A 218 37.00 -16.60 -16.26
C GLY A 218 35.95 -17.31 -17.08
N ARG A 219 34.86 -17.77 -16.43
CA ARG A 219 33.70 -18.32 -17.10
C ARG A 219 32.51 -17.39 -16.94
N ALA A 220 31.69 -17.25 -17.97
CA ALA A 220 30.47 -16.48 -17.92
C ALA A 220 29.53 -17.04 -16.83
N LEU A 221 28.90 -16.14 -16.07
CA LEU A 221 27.85 -16.50 -15.13
C LEU A 221 26.56 -16.80 -15.89
N SER A 222 25.83 -17.81 -15.43
CA SER A 222 24.52 -18.16 -15.98
C SER A 222 23.40 -17.43 -15.24
N PHE A 223 22.50 -16.76 -15.96
CA PHE A 223 21.32 -16.08 -15.42
C PHE A 223 20.04 -16.70 -15.97
N TYR A 224 19.06 -16.92 -15.10
CA TYR A 224 17.71 -17.31 -15.48
C TYR A 224 16.69 -16.88 -14.43
N TYR A 225 15.45 -16.67 -14.88
CA TYR A 225 14.31 -16.39 -14.02
C TYR A 225 13.39 -17.59 -13.90
N VAL A 226 12.88 -17.81 -12.70
CA VAL A 226 11.94 -18.88 -12.37
C VAL A 226 10.71 -18.26 -11.72
N ASN A 227 9.54 -18.42 -12.33
CA ASN A 227 8.29 -17.93 -11.77
C ASN A 227 7.81 -18.79 -10.60
N ALA A 228 6.73 -18.36 -9.92
CA ALA A 228 6.16 -19.09 -8.79
C ALA A 228 5.72 -20.54 -9.13
N GLY A 229 5.42 -20.83 -10.40
CA GLY A 229 5.08 -22.16 -10.90
C GLY A 229 6.28 -23.07 -11.18
N GLY A 230 7.51 -22.56 -11.00
CA GLY A 230 8.74 -23.28 -11.34
C GLY A 230 9.11 -23.26 -12.82
N ASN A 231 8.38 -22.49 -13.63
CA ASN A 231 8.67 -22.35 -15.07
C ASN A 231 9.67 -21.22 -15.32
N TYR A 232 10.49 -21.40 -16.35
CA TYR A 232 11.47 -20.40 -16.77
C TYR A 232 10.80 -19.26 -17.51
N THR A 233 11.33 -18.06 -17.33
CA THR A 233 10.95 -16.87 -18.10
C THR A 233 12.19 -16.03 -18.39
N ALA A 234 12.13 -15.24 -19.46
CA ALA A 234 13.17 -14.28 -19.79
C ALA A 234 12.91 -12.87 -19.23
N GLN A 235 11.68 -12.62 -18.78
CA GLN A 235 11.26 -11.32 -18.29
C GLN A 235 11.41 -11.21 -16.77
N GLY A 236 11.95 -10.08 -16.33
CA GLY A 236 12.10 -9.71 -14.93
C GLY A 236 10.80 -9.22 -14.28
N VAL A 237 9.69 -9.92 -14.49
CA VAL A 237 8.36 -9.53 -13.99
C VAL A 237 8.18 -9.85 -12.50
N ALA A 238 7.23 -9.16 -11.85
CA ALA A 238 6.91 -9.40 -10.44
C ALA A 238 6.65 -10.90 -10.17
N GLY A 239 7.15 -11.40 -9.04
CA GLY A 239 6.98 -12.80 -8.64
C GLY A 239 8.00 -13.79 -9.20
N VAL A 240 9.03 -13.35 -9.94
CA VAL A 240 10.12 -14.22 -10.38
C VAL A 240 11.31 -14.26 -9.41
N THR A 241 11.92 -15.44 -9.29
CA THR A 241 13.20 -15.64 -8.61
C THR A 241 14.32 -15.60 -9.63
N VAL A 242 15.38 -14.84 -9.34
CA VAL A 242 16.62 -14.87 -10.12
C VAL A 242 17.58 -15.90 -9.57
N TYR A 243 18.17 -16.68 -10.47
CA TYR A 243 19.33 -17.51 -10.17
C TYR A 243 20.53 -17.01 -10.98
N ILE A 244 21.64 -16.84 -10.28
CA ILE A 244 22.94 -16.51 -10.86
C ILE A 244 23.89 -17.63 -10.47
N VAL A 245 24.38 -18.39 -11.45
CA VAL A 245 25.13 -19.62 -11.22
C VAL A 245 26.52 -19.51 -11.82
N SER A 246 27.53 -19.77 -11.00
CA SER A 246 28.88 -20.14 -11.44
C SER A 246 29.00 -21.67 -11.37
N GLU A 247 29.45 -22.28 -12.47
CA GLU A 247 29.70 -23.72 -12.60
C GLU A 247 30.95 -24.22 -11.85
N GLY A 248 31.61 -23.31 -11.11
CA GLY A 248 32.75 -23.64 -10.29
C GLY A 248 33.94 -24.27 -11.07
N PRO A 249 34.82 -24.96 -10.35
CA PRO A 249 36.00 -25.63 -10.90
C PRO A 249 35.70 -26.78 -11.87
N ASP A 250 34.64 -27.57 -11.65
CA ASP A 250 34.35 -28.76 -12.45
C ASP A 250 33.67 -28.46 -13.80
N ARG A 251 33.14 -27.23 -13.93
CA ARG A 251 32.52 -26.67 -15.15
C ARG A 251 31.23 -27.36 -15.55
N LYS A 252 30.51 -27.89 -14.56
CA LYS A 252 29.26 -28.59 -14.77
C LYS A 252 28.17 -27.93 -13.94
N SER A 253 27.00 -27.82 -14.55
CA SER A 253 25.77 -27.52 -13.84
C SER A 253 24.66 -28.30 -14.48
N THR A 254 23.69 -28.76 -13.67
CA THR A 254 22.37 -28.98 -14.26
C THR A 254 21.79 -27.63 -14.65
N GLN A 255 21.46 -27.52 -15.91
CA GLN A 255 20.69 -26.43 -16.44
C GLN A 255 19.35 -27.02 -16.89
N PRO A 256 18.23 -26.38 -16.59
CA PRO A 256 18.09 -25.09 -15.89
C PRO A 256 18.01 -25.16 -14.38
N ALA A 257 17.38 -26.20 -13.87
CA ALA A 257 17.10 -26.33 -12.46
C ALA A 257 18.41 -26.75 -11.81
N HIS A 258 19.09 -25.80 -11.19
CA HIS A 258 20.15 -26.16 -10.28
C HIS A 258 19.59 -27.11 -9.23
N ASP A 259 20.14 -28.32 -9.17
CA ASP A 259 19.75 -29.34 -8.21
C ASP A 259 20.93 -29.63 -7.28
N GLU A 260 20.90 -29.06 -6.09
CA GLU A 260 21.95 -29.21 -5.07
C GLU A 260 22.20 -30.68 -4.67
N SER A 261 21.26 -31.59 -4.98
CA SER A 261 21.40 -33.01 -4.67
C SER A 261 22.41 -33.73 -5.58
N LEU A 262 22.72 -33.17 -6.75
CA LEU A 262 23.62 -33.78 -7.72
C LEU A 262 25.09 -33.50 -7.37
N ASP A 263 25.93 -34.54 -7.46
CA ASP A 263 27.33 -34.44 -7.01
C ASP A 263 28.15 -33.37 -7.75
N HIS A 264 27.88 -33.14 -9.04
CA HIS A 264 28.56 -32.15 -9.88
C HIS A 264 28.02 -30.72 -9.72
N ASN A 265 27.04 -30.52 -8.83
CA ASN A 265 26.51 -29.20 -8.51
C ASN A 265 27.06 -28.69 -7.16
N ARG A 266 27.83 -29.50 -6.43
CA ARG A 266 28.29 -29.20 -5.07
C ARG A 266 29.34 -28.10 -5.01
N ASP A 267 30.08 -27.90 -6.08
CA ASP A 267 31.10 -26.86 -6.22
C ASP A 267 30.58 -25.59 -6.90
N ASN A 268 29.32 -25.60 -7.36
CA ASN A 268 28.68 -24.43 -7.93
C ASN A 268 28.48 -23.34 -6.88
N VAL A 269 28.70 -22.10 -7.28
CA VAL A 269 28.45 -20.93 -6.45
C VAL A 269 27.21 -20.24 -6.98
N ILE A 270 26.19 -20.15 -6.13
CA ILE A 270 24.86 -19.71 -6.55
C ILE A 270 24.47 -18.51 -5.71
N LEU A 271 23.94 -17.51 -6.39
CA LEU A 271 23.18 -16.45 -5.79
C LEU A 271 21.72 -16.57 -6.24
N LYS A 272 20.82 -16.56 -5.25
CA LYS A 272 19.38 -16.55 -5.44
C LYS A 272 18.85 -15.21 -4.96
N ILE A 273 18.05 -14.55 -5.80
CA ILE A 273 17.31 -13.34 -5.43
C ILE A 273 15.83 -13.69 -5.56
N SER A 274 15.17 -13.93 -4.44
CA SER A 274 13.75 -14.28 -4.40
C SER A 274 12.85 -13.06 -4.70
N PRO A 275 11.60 -13.25 -5.17
CA PRO A 275 10.65 -12.15 -5.39
C PRO A 275 10.65 -11.15 -4.25
N ARG A 276 10.41 -11.61 -3.03
CA ARG A 276 10.36 -10.80 -1.79
C ARG A 276 11.60 -9.97 -1.49
N GLU A 277 12.74 -10.27 -2.10
CA GLU A 277 13.96 -9.49 -1.91
C GLU A 277 14.02 -8.24 -2.78
N TRP A 278 13.25 -8.21 -3.86
CA TRP A 278 13.27 -7.16 -4.88
C TRP A 278 11.88 -6.63 -5.24
N THR A 279 10.82 -7.39 -4.93
CA THR A 279 9.44 -6.95 -4.92
C THR A 279 9.10 -6.41 -3.54
N ASP A 280 8.29 -5.37 -3.53
CA ASP A 280 7.81 -4.72 -2.32
C ASP A 280 6.62 -5.48 -1.69
N ASP A 281 6.52 -6.82 -1.86
CA ASP A 281 5.40 -7.64 -1.34
C ASP A 281 5.14 -7.37 0.16
N ALA A 282 6.20 -7.19 0.94
CA ALA A 282 6.07 -6.87 2.37
C ALA A 282 5.44 -5.49 2.62
N ARG A 283 5.71 -4.51 1.75
CA ARG A 283 5.08 -3.19 1.77
C ARG A 283 3.66 -3.23 1.21
N VAL A 284 3.39 -4.07 0.22
CA VAL A 284 2.02 -4.37 -0.25
C VAL A 284 1.19 -4.92 0.90
N ASP A 285 1.64 -6.01 1.54
CA ASP A 285 0.98 -6.64 2.69
C ASP A 285 0.76 -5.64 3.83
N GLN A 286 1.74 -4.78 4.13
CA GLN A 286 1.61 -3.76 5.17
C GLN A 286 0.60 -2.67 4.78
N THR A 287 0.60 -2.26 3.52
CA THR A 287 -0.33 -1.25 3.01
C THR A 287 -1.75 -1.79 3.03
N GLU A 288 -1.97 -3.03 2.63
CA GLU A 288 -3.26 -3.72 2.77
C GLU A 288 -3.71 -3.79 4.23
N GLN A 289 -2.79 -4.10 5.16
CA GLN A 289 -3.09 -4.05 6.60
C GLN A 289 -3.42 -2.64 7.12
N GLN A 290 -2.79 -1.60 6.58
CA GLN A 290 -3.09 -0.21 6.94
C GLN A 290 -4.45 0.22 6.37
N LEU A 291 -4.75 -0.15 5.12
CA LEU A 291 -6.05 0.05 4.49
C LEU A 291 -7.16 -0.63 5.29
N GLU A 292 -6.93 -1.86 5.76
CA GLU A 292 -7.88 -2.56 6.63
C GLU A 292 -8.04 -1.86 7.99
N LYS A 293 -6.95 -1.36 8.60
CA LYS A 293 -7.06 -0.55 9.84
C LYS A 293 -7.85 0.75 9.62
N ILE A 294 -7.69 1.40 8.48
CA ILE A 294 -8.47 2.59 8.11
C ILE A 294 -9.94 2.21 7.94
N ARG A 295 -10.23 1.09 7.27
CA ARG A 295 -11.57 0.52 7.14
C ARG A 295 -12.19 0.23 8.51
N GLU A 296 -11.48 -0.47 9.39
CA GLU A 296 -11.90 -0.76 10.76
C GLU A 296 -12.09 0.53 11.59
N ALA A 297 -11.28 1.55 11.37
CA ALA A 297 -11.44 2.84 12.04
C ALA A 297 -12.72 3.56 11.60
N LEU A 298 -13.10 3.44 10.33
CA LEU A 298 -14.31 4.03 9.76
C LEU A 298 -15.57 3.26 10.15
N LEU A 299 -15.56 1.93 9.99
CA LEU A 299 -16.72 1.05 10.12
C LEU A 299 -16.76 0.22 11.40
N GLY A 300 -15.71 0.23 12.21
CA GLY A 300 -15.51 -0.68 13.34
C GLY A 300 -14.80 -1.98 12.95
N LYS A 301 -14.17 -2.62 13.94
CA LYS A 301 -13.53 -3.94 13.80
C LYS A 301 -14.59 -5.03 13.66
N ASP A 302 -14.57 -5.72 12.52
CA ASP A 302 -15.52 -6.75 12.09
C ASP A 302 -16.99 -6.27 12.13
N ALA A 303 -17.75 -6.49 11.07
CA ALA A 303 -19.19 -6.29 11.10
C ALA A 303 -19.78 -7.24 12.16
N TYR A 304 -20.00 -6.75 13.38
CA TYR A 304 -20.71 -7.52 14.38
C TYR A 304 -22.11 -7.70 13.86
N TYR A 305 -22.43 -8.85 13.29
CA TYR A 305 -23.79 -9.06 12.84
C TYR A 305 -24.70 -9.18 14.07
N ASP A 306 -25.78 -8.42 14.09
CA ASP A 306 -26.83 -8.64 15.07
C ASP A 306 -27.47 -10.03 14.86
N ALA A 307 -28.38 -10.43 15.74
CA ALA A 307 -29.06 -11.71 15.64
C ALA A 307 -29.88 -11.89 14.33
N ALA A 308 -30.12 -10.81 13.59
CA ALA A 308 -30.80 -10.82 12.29
C ALA A 308 -29.81 -10.89 11.11
N GLY A 309 -28.49 -11.00 11.37
CA GLY A 309 -27.48 -11.01 10.33
C GLY A 309 -27.20 -9.62 9.74
N ARG A 310 -27.57 -8.53 10.42
CA ARG A 310 -27.30 -7.16 9.98
C ARG A 310 -25.98 -6.66 10.58
N PRO A 311 -25.08 -6.10 9.77
CA PRO A 311 -23.82 -5.55 10.27
C PRO A 311 -24.08 -4.43 11.28
N LEU A 312 -23.57 -4.58 12.50
CA LEU A 312 -23.43 -3.51 13.48
C LEU A 312 -22.09 -2.84 13.19
N TYR A 313 -22.17 -1.61 12.72
CA TYR A 313 -21.01 -0.77 12.49
C TYR A 313 -20.50 -0.25 13.83
N GLY A 314 -19.17 -0.21 13.99
CA GLY A 314 -18.46 0.57 15.00
C GLY A 314 -17.75 1.76 14.36
N GLY A 315 -16.66 2.19 14.99
CA GLY A 315 -15.75 3.19 14.42
C GLY A 315 -16.33 4.61 14.34
N TYR A 316 -15.71 5.43 13.51
CA TYR A 316 -16.06 6.83 13.32
C TYR A 316 -17.52 7.01 12.88
N ILE A 317 -17.97 6.21 11.91
CA ILE A 317 -19.32 6.36 11.33
C ILE A 317 -20.41 6.02 12.35
N GLN A 318 -20.21 5.00 13.20
CA GLN A 318 -21.18 4.70 14.26
C GLN A 318 -21.29 5.85 15.27
N ASP A 319 -20.15 6.43 15.62
CA ASP A 319 -20.06 7.40 16.71
C ASP A 319 -20.53 8.80 16.26
N HIS A 320 -20.32 9.16 14.99
CA HIS A 320 -20.67 10.46 14.42
C HIS A 320 -21.93 10.46 13.55
N GLY A 321 -22.34 9.31 13.01
CA GLY A 321 -23.49 9.21 12.11
C GLY A 321 -23.28 9.82 10.72
N ALA A 322 -22.04 10.20 10.39
CA ALA A 322 -21.66 10.85 9.15
C ALA A 322 -20.27 10.39 8.69
N TRP A 323 -19.93 10.72 7.46
CA TRP A 323 -18.58 10.59 6.94
C TRP A 323 -17.59 11.50 7.70
N PRO A 324 -16.29 11.16 7.73
CA PRO A 324 -15.28 12.09 8.24
C PRO A 324 -15.06 13.23 7.24
N ASP A 325 -14.96 14.45 7.76
CA ASP A 325 -14.56 15.61 6.99
C ASP A 325 -13.14 15.42 6.41
N LEU A 326 -12.94 15.82 5.15
CA LEU A 326 -11.63 15.79 4.50
C LEU A 326 -10.95 17.16 4.60
N PHE A 327 -9.67 17.14 4.96
CA PHE A 327 -8.84 18.34 5.09
C PHE A 327 -7.70 18.33 4.09
N ARG A 328 -7.33 19.51 3.56
CA ARG A 328 -6.20 19.72 2.67
C ARG A 328 -5.22 20.73 3.27
N TRP A 329 -3.93 20.46 3.12
CA TRP A 329 -2.90 21.40 3.54
C TRP A 329 -2.69 22.45 2.45
N LYS A 330 -2.92 23.73 2.76
CA LYS A 330 -2.61 24.86 1.86
C LYS A 330 -1.52 25.69 2.51
N LYS A 331 -0.47 25.99 1.75
CA LYS A 331 0.46 27.05 2.15
C LYS A 331 -0.29 28.35 1.91
N GLU A 332 -0.47 29.19 2.93
CA GLU A 332 -0.98 30.53 2.68
C GLU A 332 0.02 31.22 1.76
N SER A 333 -0.35 31.34 0.48
CA SER A 333 0.22 32.40 -0.33
C SER A 333 -0.30 33.67 0.31
N ASN A 334 0.58 34.49 0.88
CA ASN A 334 0.23 35.85 1.33
C ASN A 334 -0.45 36.55 0.16
N ALA A 335 -1.77 36.49 0.11
CA ALA A 335 -2.62 37.11 -0.90
C ALA A 335 -2.80 38.60 -0.58
N ALA A 336 -1.73 39.22 -0.06
CA ALA A 336 -1.69 40.62 0.30
C ALA A 336 -0.87 41.36 -0.74
N SER A 337 -1.60 42.15 -1.53
CA SER A 337 -1.19 43.23 -2.44
C SER A 337 -0.42 42.84 -3.70
N GLU A 338 -1.16 42.48 -4.75
CA GLU A 338 -0.85 42.95 -6.13
C GLU A 338 -1.08 44.48 -6.27
N GLU A 339 -0.68 45.28 -5.26
CA GLU A 339 -0.48 46.72 -5.49
C GLU A 339 0.99 46.89 -5.86
N GLU A 340 1.23 47.10 -7.16
CA GLU A 340 2.48 47.50 -7.79
C GLU A 340 3.27 48.49 -6.91
N SER A 341 4.25 47.99 -6.15
CA SER A 341 5.34 48.81 -5.65
C SER A 341 6.65 48.06 -5.87
N GLU A 342 7.46 48.61 -6.78
CA GLU A 342 8.72 48.05 -7.28
C GLU A 342 9.89 48.14 -6.29
N GLU A 343 9.67 48.32 -4.99
CA GLU A 343 10.76 48.67 -4.06
C GLU A 343 11.03 47.60 -2.99
N GLU A 344 12.12 46.88 -3.25
CA GLU A 344 13.00 46.09 -2.37
C GLU A 344 12.56 44.67 -1.95
N PRO A 345 13.49 43.69 -2.00
CA PRO A 345 13.24 42.31 -1.58
C PRO A 345 13.23 42.24 -0.05
N GLU A 346 12.07 42.52 0.57
CA GLU A 346 11.86 42.23 1.98
C GLU A 346 11.81 40.72 2.21
N GLU A 347 12.38 40.32 3.35
CA GLU A 347 12.61 38.96 3.81
C GLU A 347 11.38 38.06 3.62
N GLU A 348 11.58 36.85 3.08
CA GLU A 348 10.54 35.81 2.97
C GLU A 348 9.88 35.62 4.34
N SER A 349 8.73 36.26 4.55
CA SER A 349 7.97 36.07 5.78
C SER A 349 7.48 34.62 5.80
N ASN A 350 7.67 33.97 6.95
CA ASN A 350 7.25 32.59 7.20
C ASN A 350 5.72 32.53 7.21
N GLY A 351 5.08 32.61 6.05
CA GLY A 351 3.63 32.48 5.91
C GLY A 351 3.14 31.21 6.61
N GLU A 352 2.21 31.39 7.55
CA GLU A 352 1.65 30.31 8.34
C GLU A 352 1.00 29.31 7.40
N SER A 353 1.33 28.04 7.56
CA SER A 353 0.80 26.97 6.73
C SER A 353 -0.19 26.20 7.57
N ASN A 354 -1.42 26.03 7.07
CA ASN A 354 -2.53 25.49 7.86
C ASN A 354 -3.33 24.42 7.12
N TRP A 355 -4.08 23.62 7.88
CA TRP A 355 -5.06 22.66 7.37
C TRP A 355 -6.40 23.36 7.12
N TYR A 356 -6.94 23.22 5.92
CA TYR A 356 -8.25 23.76 5.54
C TYR A 356 -9.23 22.61 5.30
N LEU A 357 -10.46 22.80 5.73
CA LEU A 357 -11.58 21.93 5.35
C LEU A 357 -11.75 22.03 3.83
N VAL A 358 -11.89 20.90 3.16
CA VAL A 358 -12.21 20.84 1.74
C VAL A 358 -13.65 21.29 1.54
N ASP A 359 -13.86 22.31 0.72
CA ASP A 359 -15.17 22.90 0.48
C ASP A 359 -15.70 22.45 -0.90
N GLU A 360 -16.94 21.96 -0.91
CA GLU A 360 -17.64 21.54 -2.13
C GLU A 360 -17.92 22.66 -3.11
N GLU A 361 -18.01 23.90 -2.61
CA GLU A 361 -18.20 25.06 -3.46
C GLU A 361 -16.90 25.49 -4.15
N ASN A 362 -15.75 25.01 -3.67
CA ASN A 362 -14.45 25.35 -4.24
C ASN A 362 -14.04 24.39 -5.37
N GLU A 363 -14.10 24.88 -6.61
CA GLU A 363 -13.68 24.13 -7.80
C GLU A 363 -12.20 23.67 -7.75
N GLU A 364 -11.32 24.36 -7.00
CA GLU A 364 -9.91 23.94 -6.87
C GLU A 364 -9.71 22.65 -6.05
N ASP A 365 -10.72 22.26 -5.29
CA ASP A 365 -10.70 21.06 -4.44
C ASP A 365 -11.41 19.86 -5.09
N LYS A 366 -12.06 20.08 -6.24
CA LYS A 366 -12.66 19.03 -7.06
C LYS A 366 -11.61 18.40 -7.96
N PHE A 367 -11.63 17.08 -8.01
CA PHE A 367 -10.82 16.27 -8.92
C PHE A 367 -11.74 15.48 -9.84
N THR A 368 -11.44 15.45 -11.14
CA THR A 368 -12.21 14.66 -12.11
C THR A 368 -11.44 13.41 -12.52
N LEU A 369 -12.06 12.25 -12.38
CA LEU A 369 -11.54 10.98 -12.88
C LEU A 369 -12.55 10.41 -13.87
N GLY A 370 -12.30 10.61 -15.17
CA GLY A 370 -13.32 10.40 -16.20
C GLY A 370 -14.43 11.44 -16.10
N ASP A 371 -15.69 10.98 -16.05
CA ASP A 371 -16.87 11.85 -15.92
C ASP A 371 -17.32 12.05 -14.45
N ASP A 372 -16.59 11.46 -13.51
CA ASP A 372 -16.91 11.48 -12.08
C ASP A 372 -16.12 12.58 -11.36
N VAL A 373 -16.78 13.27 -10.41
CA VAL A 373 -16.20 14.39 -9.64
C VAL A 373 -16.00 13.95 -8.19
N TYR A 374 -14.80 14.21 -7.67
CA TYR A 374 -14.38 13.80 -6.34
C TYR A 374 -13.88 14.98 -5.51
N LEU A 375 -14.03 14.89 -4.18
CA LEU A 375 -13.32 15.76 -3.22
C LEU A 375 -12.16 14.99 -2.61
N GLY A 376 -10.97 15.59 -2.61
CA GLY A 376 -9.75 14.94 -2.12
C GLY A 376 -9.18 15.58 -0.86
N GLY A 377 -8.85 14.76 0.16
CA GLY A 377 -8.18 15.26 1.36
C GLY A 377 -7.76 14.17 2.33
N GLN A 378 -7.61 14.53 3.61
CA GLN A 378 -7.19 13.66 4.71
C GLN A 378 -8.23 13.68 5.84
N PRO A 379 -8.71 12.53 6.34
CA PRO A 379 -9.78 12.47 7.33
C PRO A 379 -9.23 12.65 8.75
N ARG A 380 -8.83 13.88 9.11
CA ARG A 380 -8.16 14.17 10.40
C ARG A 380 -8.95 13.67 11.61
N GLY A 381 -10.28 13.68 11.53
CA GLY A 381 -11.16 13.15 12.59
C GLY A 381 -10.90 11.68 12.98
N LEU A 382 -10.16 10.90 12.16
CA LEU A 382 -9.75 9.55 12.52
C LEU A 382 -8.65 9.51 13.60
N TRP A 383 -7.79 10.52 13.70
CA TRP A 383 -6.67 10.54 14.66
C TRP A 383 -6.59 11.78 15.55
N THR A 384 -7.36 12.84 15.26
CA THR A 384 -7.42 14.03 16.10
C THR A 384 -8.50 13.89 17.17
N GLY A 385 -8.24 14.44 18.35
CA GLY A 385 -9.22 14.48 19.45
C GLY A 385 -10.34 15.51 19.25
N GLN A 386 -10.27 16.30 18.18
CA GLN A 386 -11.18 17.41 17.89
C GLN A 386 -11.64 17.32 16.43
N PRO A 387 -12.51 16.35 16.08
CA PRO A 387 -12.86 16.05 14.70
C PRO A 387 -13.59 17.18 13.95
N GLY A 388 -14.09 18.22 14.64
CA GLY A 388 -14.84 19.33 14.03
C GLY A 388 -14.32 20.73 14.37
N VAL A 389 -13.14 20.86 14.99
CA VAL A 389 -12.57 22.20 15.27
C VAL A 389 -11.66 22.59 14.11
N LYS A 390 -11.92 23.75 13.51
CA LYS A 390 -11.01 24.41 12.58
C LYS A 390 -9.78 24.87 13.40
N VAL A 391 -8.85 23.95 13.63
CA VAL A 391 -7.62 24.26 14.37
C VAL A 391 -6.73 25.07 13.45
N ILE A 392 -6.65 26.37 13.71
CA ILE A 392 -5.56 27.22 13.23
C ILE A 392 -4.33 26.81 14.08
N ASP A 393 -3.43 26.04 13.47
CA ASP A 393 -2.17 25.64 14.09
C ASP A 393 -1.09 26.61 13.61
N ASN A 394 -0.70 27.56 14.46
CA ASN A 394 0.30 28.58 14.13
C ASN A 394 1.73 28.00 13.99
N GLY A 395 1.91 26.68 14.07
CA GLY A 395 3.19 26.01 13.83
C GLY A 395 4.20 26.11 14.97
N ASP A 396 3.85 26.76 16.09
CA ASP A 396 4.69 26.90 17.29
C ASP A 396 4.32 25.91 18.42
N GLY A 397 3.35 25.02 18.17
CA GLY A 397 2.82 24.07 19.15
C GLY A 397 1.82 24.69 20.14
N THR A 398 1.41 25.94 19.92
CA THR A 398 0.34 26.60 20.67
C THR A 398 -0.79 27.01 19.71
N ALA A 399 -1.94 26.35 19.82
CA ALA A 399 -3.13 26.78 19.10
C ALA A 399 -3.60 28.12 19.69
N SER A 400 -3.58 29.19 18.90
CA SER A 400 -4.23 30.44 19.31
C SER A 400 -5.74 30.29 19.13
N GLU A 401 -6.48 30.40 20.23
CA GLU A 401 -7.95 30.32 20.28
C GLU A 401 -8.65 31.54 19.64
N GLU A 402 -8.40 31.88 18.38
CA GLU A 402 -9.28 32.80 17.64
C GLU A 402 -10.51 32.04 17.08
N GLU A 403 -11.39 31.77 18.03
CA GLU A 403 -12.87 31.73 18.04
C GLU A 403 -13.65 31.61 16.69
N TYR A 404 -13.45 30.52 15.95
CA TYR A 404 -14.58 29.70 15.49
C TYR A 404 -14.59 28.38 16.27
N THR A 405 -14.61 28.49 17.60
CA THR A 405 -14.99 27.36 18.44
C THR A 405 -16.47 27.11 18.19
N LEU A 406 -16.83 25.98 17.57
CA LEU A 406 -18.08 25.34 17.94
C LEU A 406 -18.03 25.24 19.47
N GLU A 407 -18.85 26.01 20.19
CA GLU A 407 -18.77 26.07 21.64
C GLU A 407 -18.70 24.63 22.18
N PRO A 408 -17.65 24.26 22.94
CA PRO A 408 -17.56 22.93 23.51
C PRO A 408 -18.88 22.66 24.24
N TRP A 409 -19.52 21.54 23.92
CA TRP A 409 -20.90 21.28 24.34
C TRP A 409 -21.06 21.48 25.86
N LYS A 410 -21.66 22.61 26.26
CA LYS A 410 -21.94 22.91 27.66
C LYS A 410 -23.03 21.97 28.14
N ASN A 411 -22.66 20.98 28.94
CA ASN A 411 -23.62 20.09 29.59
C ASN A 411 -24.46 20.91 30.59
N PRO A 412 -25.77 21.13 30.35
CA PRO A 412 -26.58 22.01 31.19
C PRO A 412 -26.85 21.43 32.60
N LEU A 413 -26.46 20.18 32.86
CA LEU A 413 -26.63 19.51 34.16
C LEU A 413 -25.42 19.61 35.09
N LEU A 414 -24.23 20.01 34.61
CA LEU A 414 -23.00 19.98 35.42
C LEU A 414 -22.40 21.35 35.79
N GLY A 415 -22.90 22.46 35.24
CA GLY A 415 -22.67 23.80 35.82
C GLY A 415 -21.24 24.35 35.87
N GLU A 416 -20.21 23.63 35.41
CA GLU A 416 -18.83 24.10 35.30
C GLU A 416 -18.18 23.56 34.02
N ASP A 417 -17.22 24.33 33.48
CA ASP A 417 -16.44 24.12 32.25
C ASP A 417 -15.66 22.79 32.24
N ASP A 418 -16.36 21.66 32.19
CA ASP A 418 -15.74 20.38 31.94
C ASP A 418 -15.77 20.10 30.43
N SER A 419 -14.80 20.69 29.72
CA SER A 419 -14.47 20.46 28.29
C SER A 419 -14.15 18.99 27.95
N ARG A 420 -14.31 18.08 28.92
CA ARG A 420 -14.24 16.62 28.78
C ARG A 420 -15.55 15.98 28.33
N CYS A 421 -16.64 16.74 28.19
CA CYS A 421 -17.88 16.22 27.60
C CYS A 421 -17.83 16.28 26.07
N ILE A 422 -16.91 15.52 25.48
CA ILE A 422 -17.00 15.09 24.08
C ILE A 422 -18.30 14.30 23.96
N GLY A 423 -19.12 14.60 22.95
CA GLY A 423 -20.50 14.10 22.82
C GLY A 423 -20.62 12.61 23.13
N PHE A 424 -21.66 12.23 23.87
CA PHE A 424 -22.02 10.83 24.13
C PHE A 424 -21.99 10.04 22.81
N GLY A 425 -20.96 9.23 22.59
CA GLY A 425 -20.80 8.51 21.33
C GLY A 425 -19.35 8.43 20.85
N TRP A 426 -18.54 9.48 20.99
CA TRP A 426 -17.16 9.43 20.49
C TRP A 426 -16.29 8.48 21.30
N ARG A 427 -15.69 7.51 20.61
CA ARG A 427 -14.73 6.55 21.19
C ARG A 427 -13.31 6.72 20.67
N GLY A 428 -13.10 7.68 19.76
CA GLY A 428 -11.81 7.94 19.11
C GLY A 428 -10.77 8.61 20.02
N PRO A 429 -9.50 8.77 19.58
CA PRO A 429 -9.00 8.57 18.21
C PRO A 429 -9.05 7.10 17.74
N TYR A 430 -9.40 6.88 16.47
CA TYR A 430 -9.64 5.57 15.87
C TYR A 430 -8.40 4.96 15.23
N VAL A 431 -7.46 5.80 14.79
CA VAL A 431 -6.11 5.39 14.37
C VAL A 431 -5.06 6.18 15.15
N ALA A 432 -3.85 5.64 15.23
CA ALA A 432 -2.72 6.38 15.80
C ALA A 432 -2.42 7.62 14.93
N PRO A 433 -2.07 8.76 15.54
CA PRO A 433 -1.70 9.95 14.78
C PRO A 433 -0.50 9.65 13.89
N PRO A 434 -0.54 10.06 12.61
CA PRO A 434 0.58 9.86 11.70
C PRO A 434 1.80 10.64 12.17
N SER A 435 3.00 10.16 11.84
CA SER A 435 4.24 10.84 12.18
C SER A 435 4.42 12.11 11.34
N GLY A 436 4.73 13.23 12.00
CA GLY A 436 5.05 14.50 11.34
C GLY A 436 4.29 15.67 11.97
N THR A 437 4.45 16.86 11.40
CA THR A 437 3.67 18.07 11.71
C THR A 437 3.23 18.73 10.41
N GLY A 438 2.15 19.50 10.44
CA GLY A 438 1.62 20.21 9.29
C GLY A 438 1.34 19.30 8.08
N LYS A 439 1.85 19.65 6.89
CA LYS A 439 1.69 18.86 5.64
C LYS A 439 2.13 17.40 5.76
N ALA A 440 3.07 17.11 6.66
CA ALA A 440 3.60 15.75 6.83
C ALA A 440 2.70 14.88 7.72
N GLU A 441 1.73 15.47 8.43
CA GLU A 441 0.76 14.80 9.31
C GLU A 441 -0.36 14.15 8.48
N THR A 442 0.00 13.16 7.65
CA THR A 442 -0.93 12.42 6.79
C THR A 442 -0.82 10.93 7.01
N LEU A 443 -1.93 10.20 6.84
CA LEU A 443 -1.88 8.74 6.83
C LEU A 443 -1.14 8.31 5.56
N LYS A 444 -0.11 7.50 5.73
CA LYS A 444 0.77 7.06 4.64
C LYS A 444 0.77 5.55 4.51
N ASP A 445 0.90 5.10 3.27
CA ASP A 445 1.14 3.70 2.93
C ASP A 445 2.54 3.24 3.39
N ALA A 446 2.90 1.99 3.09
CA ALA A 446 4.20 1.44 3.43
C ALA A 446 5.36 2.03 2.60
N TRP A 447 5.08 2.76 1.52
CA TRP A 447 6.05 3.50 0.72
C TRP A 447 6.27 4.93 1.24
N GLY A 448 5.50 5.35 2.25
CA GLY A 448 5.56 6.69 2.81
C GLY A 448 4.77 7.71 1.97
N THR A 449 4.02 7.26 0.97
CA THR A 449 3.14 8.10 0.17
C THR A 449 1.82 8.28 0.91
N PRO A 450 1.29 9.51 1.04
CA PRO A 450 0.00 9.72 1.68
C PRO A 450 -1.11 8.95 0.97
N PHE A 451 -1.98 8.25 1.70
CA PHE A 451 -3.19 7.66 1.11
C PHE A 451 -4.07 8.75 0.49
N ARG A 452 -4.69 8.45 -0.65
CA ARG A 452 -5.66 9.35 -1.30
C ARG A 452 -7.06 8.97 -0.88
N PHE A 453 -7.71 9.86 -0.13
CA PHE A 453 -9.13 9.75 0.23
C PHE A 453 -9.95 10.59 -0.74
N LEU A 454 -10.91 9.96 -1.41
CA LEU A 454 -11.79 10.61 -2.38
C LEU A 454 -13.25 10.38 -1.99
N PHE A 455 -14.02 11.45 -1.81
CA PHE A 455 -15.48 11.37 -1.79
C PHE A 455 -16.03 11.52 -3.19
N LEU A 456 -16.85 10.56 -3.63
CA LEU A 456 -17.61 10.68 -4.87
C LEU A 456 -18.76 11.67 -4.68
N VAL A 457 -18.77 12.75 -5.48
CA VAL A 457 -19.77 13.83 -5.43
C VAL A 457 -20.76 13.75 -6.60
N SER A 458 -20.28 13.43 -7.79
CA SER A 458 -21.12 13.37 -9.01
C SER A 458 -20.64 12.25 -9.93
N ARG A 459 -21.58 11.59 -10.60
CA ARG A 459 -21.29 10.49 -11.53
C ARG A 459 -21.77 10.84 -12.94
N GLY A 460 -20.89 10.79 -13.93
CA GLY A 460 -21.30 11.03 -15.32
C GLY A 460 -21.79 12.45 -15.64
N GLY A 461 -21.31 13.46 -14.91
CA GLY A 461 -21.79 14.85 -15.04
C GLY A 461 -23.26 15.09 -14.64
N MET A 462 -23.93 14.09 -14.06
CA MET A 462 -25.26 14.25 -13.47
C MET A 462 -25.10 14.59 -12.00
N GLU A 463 -25.36 15.85 -11.65
CA GLU A 463 -25.54 16.25 -10.25
C GLU A 463 -26.60 15.33 -9.63
N ILE A 464 -26.22 14.64 -8.56
CA ILE A 464 -27.12 13.76 -7.81
C ILE A 464 -28.07 14.69 -7.02
N PRO A 465 -29.36 14.79 -7.38
CA PRO A 465 -30.27 15.73 -6.73
C PRO A 465 -30.61 15.23 -5.31
N ASP A 466 -30.75 16.15 -4.35
CA ASP A 466 -31.02 15.92 -2.91
C ASP A 466 -29.84 15.40 -2.07
N GLN A 467 -28.75 16.17 -2.16
CA GLN A 467 -27.66 16.43 -1.20
C GLN A 467 -27.55 15.50 0.02
N ASP A 468 -26.64 14.54 -0.13
CA ASP A 468 -25.63 14.27 0.89
C ASP A 468 -24.38 13.86 0.10
N PRO A 469 -23.35 14.71 0.01
CA PRO A 469 -22.09 14.36 -0.65
C PRO A 469 -21.49 13.07 -0.04
N GLY A 470 -20.89 12.23 -0.88
CA GLY A 470 -20.24 10.99 -0.45
C GLY A 470 -21.10 9.73 -0.59
N GLU A 471 -21.54 9.38 -1.80
CA GLU A 471 -22.08 8.02 -2.04
C GLU A 471 -21.04 6.94 -1.72
N ALA A 472 -19.77 7.25 -1.95
CA ALA A 472 -18.65 6.39 -1.60
C ALA A 472 -17.43 7.20 -1.16
N LEU A 473 -16.74 6.68 -0.16
CA LEU A 473 -15.38 7.06 0.20
C LEU A 473 -14.43 6.00 -0.34
N THR A 474 -13.52 6.40 -1.21
CA THR A 474 -12.45 5.54 -1.73
C THR A 474 -11.12 5.93 -1.10
N VAL A 475 -10.39 4.95 -0.58
CA VAL A 475 -9.04 5.13 -0.01
C VAL A 475 -8.04 4.35 -0.85
N THR A 476 -7.20 5.03 -1.62
CA THR A 476 -6.23 4.38 -2.54
C THR A 476 -4.80 4.63 -2.09
N SER A 477 -3.93 3.65 -2.31
CA SER A 477 -2.47 3.74 -2.19
C SER A 477 -1.86 3.93 -3.57
N ALA A 478 -0.95 4.89 -3.72
CA ALA A 478 -0.19 5.11 -4.96
C ALA A 478 0.77 3.95 -5.27
N GLY A 479 1.11 3.16 -4.26
CA GLY A 479 1.99 2.01 -4.46
C GLY A 479 3.45 2.43 -4.67
N PRO A 480 4.27 1.56 -5.29
CA PRO A 480 5.72 1.74 -5.41
C PRO A 480 6.17 2.99 -6.17
N ASP A 481 5.45 3.43 -7.20
CA ASP A 481 5.87 4.57 -8.02
C ASP A 481 5.51 5.94 -7.41
N GLY A 482 4.65 5.94 -6.38
CA GLY A 482 4.20 7.14 -5.68
C GLY A 482 3.30 8.06 -6.53
N ALA A 483 2.88 7.61 -7.70
CA ALA A 483 1.89 8.25 -8.56
C ALA A 483 0.55 7.52 -8.41
N PHE A 484 -0.54 8.27 -8.49
CA PHE A 484 -1.88 7.67 -8.51
C PHE A 484 -2.35 7.49 -9.94
N ASP A 485 -3.34 6.62 -10.12
CA ASP A 485 -4.00 6.30 -11.38
C ASP A 485 -3.08 5.53 -12.35
N THR A 486 -2.22 4.70 -11.78
CA THR A 486 -1.24 3.83 -12.46
C THR A 486 -1.59 2.35 -12.25
N GLY A 487 -0.91 1.46 -12.97
CA GLY A 487 -1.20 0.01 -12.91
C GLY A 487 -0.73 -0.68 -11.63
N ASP A 488 0.08 -0.01 -10.80
CA ASP A 488 0.64 -0.49 -9.54
C ASP A 488 -0.09 0.03 -8.30
N ASP A 489 -1.12 0.88 -8.47
CA ASP A 489 -2.04 1.26 -7.41
C ASP A 489 -2.62 0.03 -6.73
N LEU A 490 -2.55 -0.02 -5.39
CA LEU A 490 -3.21 -1.09 -4.66
C LEU A 490 -4.72 -0.83 -4.61
N PRO A 491 -5.55 -1.87 -4.82
CA PRO A 491 -7.00 -1.74 -4.80
C PRO A 491 -7.42 -1.12 -3.48
N GLY A 492 -7.96 0.08 -3.57
CA GLY A 492 -8.36 0.86 -2.42
C GLY A 492 -9.54 0.26 -1.66
N VAL A 493 -9.78 0.76 -0.46
CA VAL A 493 -11.03 0.48 0.26
C VAL A 493 -12.10 1.41 -0.28
N GLU A 494 -13.10 0.86 -0.95
CA GLU A 494 -14.35 1.57 -1.27
C GLU A 494 -15.36 1.27 -0.17
N ILE A 495 -15.84 2.32 0.50
CA ILE A 495 -16.93 2.24 1.47
C ILE A 495 -18.08 3.05 0.89
N ARG A 496 -19.21 2.40 0.64
CA ARG A 496 -20.41 3.08 0.16
C ARG A 496 -21.27 3.52 1.31
N ARG A 497 -22.06 4.57 1.09
CA ARG A 497 -23.08 4.98 2.04
C ARG A 497 -24.08 3.87 2.33
N SER A 498 -24.47 3.08 1.33
CA SER A 498 -25.30 1.89 1.51
C SER A 498 -24.68 0.85 2.43
N ASP A 499 -23.36 0.88 2.60
CA ASP A 499 -22.65 -0.05 3.46
C ASP A 499 -22.76 0.33 4.93
N TRP A 500 -23.40 1.44 5.32
CA TRP A 500 -23.59 1.81 6.73
C TRP A 500 -24.86 2.62 7.02
N ASP A 501 -25.46 3.25 6.02
CA ASP A 501 -26.73 3.97 6.11
C ASP A 501 -27.89 2.97 6.22
N VAL A 502 -28.08 2.45 7.42
CA VAL A 502 -29.21 1.59 7.76
C VAL A 502 -30.44 2.48 7.93
N ARG A 503 -31.14 2.78 6.82
CA ARG A 503 -32.41 3.53 6.82
C ARG A 503 -33.59 2.75 7.45
N GLU A 504 -33.34 1.75 8.30
CA GLU A 504 -34.39 0.93 8.89
C GLU A 504 -35.13 1.64 10.05
N THR A 505 -36.44 1.42 10.09
CA THR A 505 -37.33 1.60 11.24
C THR A 505 -36.68 1.19 12.57
N MET A 506 -36.45 2.13 13.49
CA MET A 506 -36.21 1.76 14.90
C MET A 506 -37.55 1.72 15.65
N THR A 507 -37.88 0.58 16.25
CA THR A 507 -38.98 0.48 17.21
C THR A 507 -38.41 0.53 18.63
N LEU A 508 -38.68 1.61 19.36
CA LEU A 508 -38.31 1.73 20.75
C LEU A 508 -39.39 1.11 21.64
N PHE A 509 -39.04 0.07 22.39
CA PHE A 509 -39.91 -0.48 23.44
C PHE A 509 -39.54 0.16 24.77
N VAL A 510 -40.42 1.01 25.31
CA VAL A 510 -40.21 1.66 26.61
C VAL A 510 -41.01 0.91 27.67
N LYS A 511 -40.31 0.30 28.64
CA LYS A 511 -40.96 -0.23 29.85
C LYS A 511 -40.95 0.84 30.94
N LEU A 512 -42.13 1.32 31.29
CA LEU A 512 -42.30 2.30 32.35
C LEU A 512 -42.49 1.58 33.68
N VAL A 513 -41.65 1.90 34.65
CA VAL A 513 -41.73 1.37 36.01
C VAL A 513 -41.73 2.52 37.01
N ASN A 514 -42.37 2.33 38.15
CA ASN A 514 -42.32 3.27 39.26
C ASN A 514 -40.95 3.20 39.97
N ASN A 515 -40.78 3.98 41.04
CA ASN A 515 -39.55 4.00 41.85
C ASN A 515 -39.26 2.68 42.60
N THR A 516 -40.21 1.73 42.67
CA THR A 516 -39.99 0.40 43.23
C THR A 516 -39.66 -0.65 42.16
N GLY A 517 -39.65 -0.28 40.88
CA GLY A 517 -39.39 -1.17 39.75
C GLY A 517 -40.62 -1.95 39.25
N GLU A 518 -41.80 -1.68 39.80
CA GLU A 518 -43.06 -2.27 39.35
C GLU A 518 -43.61 -1.50 38.13
N PRO A 519 -44.34 -2.15 37.20
CA PRO A 519 -44.96 -1.47 36.06
C PRO A 519 -45.76 -0.24 36.49
N LEU A 520 -45.56 0.88 35.82
CA LEU A 520 -46.29 2.11 36.11
C LEU A 520 -47.75 1.96 35.67
N GLU A 521 -48.70 1.90 36.61
CA GLU A 521 -50.13 1.92 36.30
C GLU A 521 -50.61 3.36 36.07
N LEU A 522 -51.07 3.64 34.85
CA LEU A 522 -51.67 4.93 34.49
C LEU A 522 -53.20 4.88 34.72
N SER A 523 -53.71 5.83 35.49
CA SER A 523 -55.14 6.05 35.70
C SER A 523 -55.75 6.86 34.55
N ALA A 524 -57.07 6.75 34.37
CA ALA A 524 -57.78 7.57 33.39
C ALA A 524 -57.59 9.06 33.71
N GLY A 525 -57.04 9.83 32.76
CA GLY A 525 -56.72 11.25 32.91
C GLY A 525 -55.26 11.57 33.29
N ASP A 526 -54.41 10.57 33.51
CA ASP A 526 -52.97 10.81 33.67
C ASP A 526 -52.34 11.17 32.31
N ASN A 527 -51.65 12.30 32.26
CA ASN A 527 -50.86 12.71 31.10
C ASN A 527 -49.41 12.32 31.31
N MET A 528 -48.87 11.54 30.38
CA MET A 528 -47.45 11.25 30.31
C MET A 528 -46.87 11.87 29.05
N ALA A 529 -45.77 12.60 29.22
CA ALA A 529 -44.97 13.14 28.14
C ALA A 529 -43.63 12.41 28.08
N ILE A 530 -43.34 11.76 26.95
CA ILE A 530 -41.98 11.29 26.64
C ILE A 530 -41.38 12.31 25.68
N ARG A 531 -40.25 12.91 26.09
CA ARG A 531 -39.54 13.91 25.30
C ARG A 531 -38.32 13.29 24.64
N PHE A 532 -38.25 13.38 23.32
CA PHE A 532 -37.08 13.02 22.54
C PHE A 532 -36.31 14.30 22.19
N HIS A 533 -35.00 14.26 22.37
CA HIS A 533 -34.10 15.32 21.94
C HIS A 533 -33.31 14.79 20.74
N PRO A 534 -33.43 15.40 19.53
CA PRO A 534 -32.54 15.05 18.44
C PRO A 534 -31.10 15.38 18.84
N GLY A 535 -30.15 14.53 18.46
CA GLY A 535 -28.76 14.93 18.41
C GLY A 535 -28.57 16.00 17.33
N ASN A 536 -27.55 16.86 17.49
CA ASN A 536 -27.19 17.83 16.46
C ASN A 536 -26.88 17.09 15.14
N GLY A 537 -27.41 17.56 14.01
CA GLY A 537 -27.25 16.95 12.69
C GLY A 537 -28.43 16.12 12.18
N LEU A 538 -29.49 15.94 12.97
CA LEU A 538 -30.76 15.42 12.46
C LEU A 538 -31.65 16.60 12.05
N GLU A 539 -31.79 16.83 10.74
CA GLU A 539 -32.62 17.94 10.22
C GLU A 539 -34.08 17.85 10.64
N GLU A 540 -34.60 16.68 11.05
CA GLU A 540 -35.98 16.58 11.51
C GLU A 540 -36.27 15.25 12.23
N ILE A 541 -36.79 15.26 13.47
CA ILE A 541 -37.53 14.10 13.99
C ILE A 541 -38.92 14.14 13.36
N LYS A 542 -39.06 13.49 12.19
CA LYS A 542 -40.30 13.55 11.41
C LYS A 542 -41.51 12.92 12.13
N ALA A 543 -41.30 11.92 13.00
CA ALA A 543 -42.34 11.35 13.86
C ALA A 543 -41.77 10.43 14.95
N VAL A 544 -42.53 10.25 16.04
CA VAL A 544 -42.26 9.31 17.14
C VAL A 544 -43.49 8.41 17.30
N SER A 545 -43.31 7.12 17.58
CA SER A 545 -44.39 6.21 18.00
C SER A 545 -44.06 5.57 19.34
N VAL A 546 -45.07 5.51 20.21
CA VAL A 546 -44.99 4.80 21.49
C VAL A 546 -46.02 3.68 21.44
N VAL A 547 -45.54 2.45 21.43
CA VAL A 547 -46.40 1.26 21.57
C VAL A 547 -46.45 0.92 23.06
N GLY A 548 -47.55 1.28 23.71
CA GLY A 548 -47.84 0.87 25.08
C GLY A 548 -48.81 -0.30 25.08
N GLU A 549 -48.45 -1.41 25.71
CA GLU A 549 -49.44 -2.41 26.12
C GLU A 549 -50.02 -1.98 27.46
N VAL A 550 -51.28 -1.54 27.46
CA VAL A 550 -52.01 -1.25 28.69
C VAL A 550 -52.66 -2.54 29.15
N TYR A 551 -52.10 -3.17 30.17
CA TYR A 551 -52.74 -4.31 30.84
C TYR A 551 -53.94 -3.79 31.65
N SER A 552 -55.15 -3.96 31.15
CA SER A 552 -56.36 -3.90 31.97
C SER A 552 -56.64 -5.29 32.56
N ASN A 553 -57.02 -5.35 33.83
CA ASN A 553 -57.49 -6.59 34.44
C ASN A 553 -58.68 -7.16 33.63
N PRO A 554 -58.73 -8.49 33.37
CA PRO A 554 -59.63 -9.05 32.38
C PRO A 554 -61.01 -9.31 33.00
N THR A 555 -61.95 -8.42 32.74
CA THR A 555 -63.38 -8.80 32.72
C THR A 555 -64.08 -8.05 31.60
N GLU A 556 -64.39 -8.84 30.56
CA GLU A 556 -65.23 -8.54 29.40
C GLU A 556 -64.63 -7.71 28.25
N ALA A 557 -64.44 -8.45 27.15
CA ALA A 557 -64.59 -8.13 25.73
C ALA A 557 -64.32 -6.69 25.23
N GLU A 558 -63.50 -6.67 24.17
CA GLU A 558 -63.43 -5.69 23.08
C GLU A 558 -62.33 -4.60 23.14
N LEU A 559 -61.35 -4.84 22.28
CA LEU A 559 -60.74 -3.95 21.26
C LEU A 559 -59.21 -3.90 21.35
N TYR A 560 -58.58 -4.82 20.61
CA TYR A 560 -57.20 -4.65 20.16
C TYR A 560 -57.19 -3.59 19.06
N ASN A 561 -56.90 -2.34 19.41
CA ASN A 561 -56.52 -1.36 18.40
C ASN A 561 -55.01 -1.50 18.15
N GLN A 562 -54.68 -2.28 17.12
CA GLN A 562 -53.31 -2.39 16.60
C GLN A 562 -53.11 -1.29 15.56
N TYR A 563 -52.38 -0.24 15.91
CA TYR A 563 -51.97 0.80 14.96
C TYR A 563 -50.55 0.49 14.49
N HIS A 564 -50.39 0.25 13.19
CA HIS A 564 -49.10 0.10 12.54
C HIS A 564 -48.77 1.38 11.77
N LEU A 565 -47.61 1.97 12.05
CA LEU A 565 -46.99 2.94 11.16
C LEU A 565 -45.46 2.73 11.15
N THR A 566 -44.89 2.89 9.97
CA THR A 566 -43.50 2.54 9.61
C THR A 566 -42.65 3.82 9.49
N PHE A 567 -41.37 3.75 9.88
CA PHE A 567 -40.38 4.84 9.97
C PHE A 567 -39.11 4.58 9.13
N LEU A 568 -38.32 5.65 8.89
CA LEU A 568 -36.97 5.64 8.31
C LEU A 568 -36.01 6.35 9.29
N ARG A 569 -34.75 5.93 9.42
CA ARG A 569 -33.80 6.37 10.46
C ARG A 569 -32.61 7.18 9.92
N GLY A 570 -32.08 8.08 10.76
CA GLY A 570 -30.67 8.54 10.80
C GLY A 570 -30.03 8.23 12.18
N CYS A 571 -28.71 8.02 12.22
CA CYS A 571 -27.97 7.51 13.40
C CYS A 571 -27.41 8.62 14.29
N ALA A 572 -27.93 8.77 15.52
CA ALA A 572 -27.22 9.37 16.65
C ALA A 572 -27.83 8.87 17.98
N GLY A 573 -27.02 8.73 19.03
CA GLY A 573 -27.42 8.18 20.32
C GLY A 573 -28.55 8.94 21.02
N TYR A 574 -29.43 8.22 21.73
CA TYR A 574 -30.57 8.80 22.46
C TYR A 574 -30.21 9.19 23.90
N ARG A 575 -30.75 10.32 24.38
CA ARG A 575 -30.70 10.75 25.80
C ARG A 575 -31.80 10.06 26.62
N LEU A 576 -31.54 9.87 27.92
CA LEU A 576 -32.54 9.40 28.89
C LEU A 576 -33.67 10.44 29.03
N ALA A 577 -34.93 9.98 28.94
CA ALA A 577 -36.12 10.81 29.07
C ALA A 577 -36.42 11.19 30.53
N GLU A 578 -36.78 12.45 30.79
CA GLU A 578 -37.47 12.83 32.04
C GLU A 578 -38.96 12.52 31.92
N VAL A 579 -39.53 11.92 32.97
CA VAL A 579 -40.96 11.67 33.11
C VAL A 579 -41.53 12.67 34.11
N TRP A 580 -42.45 13.52 33.67
CA TRP A 580 -43.18 14.44 34.52
C TRP A 580 -44.63 13.96 34.69
N GLN A 581 -45.10 13.86 35.94
CA GLN A 581 -46.49 13.56 36.27
C GLN A 581 -47.24 14.88 36.52
N GLN A 582 -48.27 15.18 35.71
CA GLN A 582 -49.13 16.35 35.92
C GLN A 582 -50.38 15.94 36.69
N TYR A 583 -50.60 16.52 37.87
CA TYR A 583 -51.80 16.26 38.69
C TYR A 583 -53.01 17.06 38.19
N PRO A 584 -54.23 16.50 38.20
CA PRO A 584 -55.44 17.24 37.87
C PRO A 584 -55.76 18.28 38.95
N LEU A 585 -56.23 19.46 38.52
CA LEU A 585 -56.66 20.55 39.39
C LEU A 585 -57.88 20.15 40.23
N ASP A 586 -57.81 20.45 41.51
CA ASP A 586 -58.83 20.21 42.54
C ASP A 586 -60.19 20.86 42.18
N PRO A 587 -61.29 20.10 42.06
CA PRO A 587 -62.61 20.63 41.71
C PRO A 587 -63.29 21.46 42.82
N GLU A 588 -62.74 21.53 44.04
CA GLU A 588 -63.41 22.21 45.17
C GLU A 588 -63.07 23.70 45.37
N ASN A 589 -62.22 24.32 44.53
CA ASN A 589 -62.00 25.78 44.57
C ASN A 589 -62.03 26.48 43.18
N PRO A 590 -63.22 26.82 42.66
CA PRO A 590 -63.42 27.33 41.31
C PRO A 590 -63.48 28.88 41.19
N GLU A 591 -63.02 29.66 42.17
CA GLU A 591 -63.13 31.12 42.09
C GLU A 591 -62.07 31.74 41.16
N ASN A 592 -62.41 31.69 39.86
CA ASN A 592 -62.05 32.58 38.74
C ASN A 592 -61.17 31.94 37.64
N PRO A 593 -61.79 31.24 36.67
CA PRO A 593 -62.04 31.88 35.35
C PRO A 593 -63.39 31.43 34.72
N PRO A 594 -64.05 32.18 33.78
CA PRO A 594 -63.58 32.24 32.38
C PRO A 594 -64.05 33.44 31.50
N ARG A 595 -63.22 33.82 30.51
CA ARG A 595 -63.54 33.81 29.06
C ARG A 595 -62.48 34.57 28.23
N GLY A 596 -61.46 33.82 27.86
CA GLY A 596 -60.65 34.02 26.67
C GLY A 596 -60.23 32.63 26.21
N LYS A 597 -61.09 31.94 25.45
CA LYS A 597 -60.73 30.66 24.84
C LYS A 597 -59.59 30.92 23.85
N ARG A 598 -58.39 30.45 24.20
CA ARG A 598 -57.42 29.81 23.31
C ARG A 598 -56.47 28.99 24.19
N MET A 599 -56.73 27.70 24.27
CA MET A 599 -55.69 26.70 24.51
C MET A 599 -55.96 25.59 23.50
N ALA A 600 -55.23 25.69 22.40
CA ALA A 600 -55.00 24.61 21.46
C ALA A 600 -53.49 24.40 21.48
N PHE A 601 -53.08 23.18 21.84
CA PHE A 601 -51.83 22.57 21.41
C PHE A 601 -52.33 21.25 20.78
N SER A 602 -52.75 21.21 19.51
CA SER A 602 -51.97 21.35 18.27
C SER A 602 -50.78 20.40 18.26
N GLY A 603 -51.05 19.18 17.80
CA GLY A 603 -50.07 18.43 17.02
C GLY A 603 -50.04 18.99 15.60
N VAL A 604 -48.84 19.04 15.03
CA VAL A 604 -48.50 19.05 13.59
C VAL A 604 -49.45 19.87 12.69
N TYR A 605 -49.05 21.10 12.33
CA TYR A 605 -49.70 21.83 11.25
C TYR A 605 -49.38 21.16 9.91
N LEU A 606 -50.34 20.42 9.38
CA LEU A 606 -50.33 20.00 7.98
C LEU A 606 -51.11 21.02 7.15
N ASP A 607 -50.55 21.44 6.01
CA ASP A 607 -51.26 22.24 5.03
C ASP A 607 -52.44 21.45 4.42
N GLY A 608 -53.24 22.11 3.56
CA GLY A 608 -54.39 21.50 2.89
C GLY A 608 -54.06 20.29 1.99
N GLN A 609 -52.79 19.89 1.89
CA GLN A 609 -52.31 18.71 1.18
C GLN A 609 -51.63 17.67 2.09
N GLY A 610 -51.58 17.90 3.41
CA GLY A 610 -50.99 16.94 4.34
C GLY A 610 -49.48 17.11 4.56
N ARG A 611 -48.89 18.29 4.32
CA ARG A 611 -47.45 18.56 4.54
C ARG A 611 -47.19 19.52 5.70
N LEU A 612 -46.13 19.28 6.49
CA LEU A 612 -45.69 20.14 7.58
C LEU A 612 -45.29 21.54 7.04
N ALA A 613 -45.82 22.61 7.63
CA ALA A 613 -45.41 23.97 7.30
C ALA A 613 -44.13 24.35 8.07
N PRO A 614 -43.13 24.99 7.43
CA PRO A 614 -41.87 25.33 8.10
C PRO A 614 -42.08 26.45 9.12
N GLY A 615 -41.60 26.24 10.33
CA GLY A 615 -41.46 27.26 11.37
C GLY A 615 -39.98 27.51 11.66
N GLU A 616 -39.59 28.77 11.78
CA GLU A 616 -38.20 29.29 11.84
C GLU A 616 -37.39 28.94 13.12
N ASP A 617 -37.62 27.78 13.77
CA ASP A 617 -36.93 27.45 15.02
C ASP A 617 -36.73 25.93 15.19
N GLU A 618 -35.56 25.45 14.76
CA GLU A 618 -35.16 24.03 14.64
C GLU A 618 -34.90 23.32 15.98
N SER A 619 -35.15 23.98 17.12
CA SER A 619 -34.78 23.48 18.46
C SER A 619 -35.92 22.85 19.27
N ARG A 620 -37.12 22.68 18.70
CA ARG A 620 -38.30 22.29 19.48
C ARG A 620 -38.42 20.77 19.71
N PRO A 621 -38.60 20.31 20.97
CA PRO A 621 -38.77 18.90 21.25
C PRO A 621 -40.11 18.35 20.74
N VAL A 622 -40.12 17.13 20.22
CA VAL A 622 -41.35 16.38 19.93
C VAL A 622 -41.92 15.85 21.24
N ILE A 623 -43.12 16.28 21.59
CA ILE A 623 -43.83 15.85 22.81
C ILE A 623 -44.90 14.85 22.42
N LEU A 624 -44.75 13.60 22.85
CA LEU A 624 -45.81 12.61 22.71
C LEU A 624 -46.66 12.59 23.98
N THR A 625 -47.93 13.00 23.86
CA THR A 625 -48.90 12.92 24.96
C THR A 625 -49.73 11.66 24.78
N ILE A 626 -49.63 10.72 25.70
CA ILE A 626 -50.46 9.51 25.70
C ILE A 626 -51.61 9.76 26.67
N ASN A 627 -52.83 9.87 26.12
CA ASN A 627 -54.06 9.92 26.89
C ASN A 627 -54.68 8.53 26.93
N LYS A 628 -55.00 8.03 28.12
CA LYS A 628 -55.76 6.79 28.33
C LYS A 628 -57.25 7.07 28.47
#